data_AF-A0A7K5AE30-F1
#
_entry.id   AF-A0A7K5AE30-F1
#
_cell.length_a   1.000
_cell.length_b   1.000
_cell.length_c   1.000
_cell.angle_alpha   90.00
_cell.angle_beta   90.00
_cell.angle_gamma   90.00
#
_symmetry.space_group_name_H-M   'P 1'
#
loop_
_entity.id
_entity.type
_entity.pdbx_description
1 polymer ?
#
loop_
_entity_poly.entity_id
_entity_poly.type
_entity_poly.pdbx_seq_one_letter_code
_entity_poly.pdbx_strand_id
1 'polypeptide(L)'
;PPVILALHKAISQHSWCIPFSVDGNPMPSIRWLFNGAALAEGRYIRTHIVEMEHNSTVLHGCLQLNRPTHVNNGNYTLLVRNPLGSASRNVQGVFMENPFSFNPEEPIPGRFLRDPLLGPGGTHPGHRPRRPQVSVAVALAMFACLLLSVMLLVLNKCGRRSKFGISR
;
A
#
# COMPACT_ATOMS: atom_id res chain seq x y z
N PRO A 1 29.18 39.70 -12.20
CA PRO A 1 28.32 39.28 -11.06
C PRO A 1 27.34 38.20 -11.54
N PRO A 2 26.96 37.19 -10.73
CA PRO A 2 25.96 36.20 -11.15
C PRO A 2 24.57 36.84 -11.28
N VAL A 3 23.84 36.48 -12.34
CA VAL A 3 22.48 36.96 -12.60
C VAL A 3 21.58 35.75 -12.88
N ILE A 4 20.47 35.65 -12.16
CA ILE A 4 19.47 34.61 -12.41
C ILE A 4 18.61 35.05 -13.60
N LEU A 5 18.70 34.32 -14.71
CA LEU A 5 17.96 34.63 -15.94
C LEU A 5 16.51 34.17 -15.89
N ALA A 6 16.23 33.05 -15.22
CA ALA A 6 14.88 32.52 -15.05
C ALA A 6 14.82 31.56 -13.85
N LEU A 7 13.67 31.55 -13.17
CA LEU A 7 13.31 30.59 -12.13
C LEU A 7 11.84 30.22 -12.33
N HIS A 8 11.56 28.92 -12.46
CA HIS A 8 10.21 28.42 -12.70
C HIS A 8 9.56 27.88 -11.43
N LYS A 9 8.24 27.74 -11.46
CA LYS A 9 7.49 27.01 -10.43
C LYS A 9 7.87 25.52 -10.47
N ALA A 10 7.65 24.83 -9.35
CA ALA A 10 7.87 23.39 -9.27
C ALA A 10 7.06 22.65 -10.35
N ILE A 11 7.70 21.68 -11.01
CA ILE A 11 7.08 20.81 -12.01
C ILE A 11 6.93 19.44 -11.37
N SER A 12 5.72 18.88 -11.41
CA SER A 12 5.47 17.51 -10.98
C SER A 12 6.21 16.53 -11.90
N GLN A 13 7.03 15.65 -11.33
CA GLN A 13 7.68 14.57 -12.05
C GLN A 13 7.03 13.25 -11.69
N HIS A 14 6.79 12.39 -12.68
CA HIS A 14 6.29 11.04 -12.45
C HIS A 14 7.47 10.11 -12.13
N SER A 15 8.07 10.27 -10.96
CA SER A 15 9.11 9.38 -10.45
C SER A 15 8.56 8.49 -9.35
N TRP A 16 8.88 7.21 -9.41
CA TRP A 16 8.55 6.23 -8.39
C TRP A 16 9.79 5.79 -7.64
N CYS A 17 9.57 5.33 -6.42
CA CYS A 17 10.62 4.88 -5.52
C CYS A 17 10.21 3.57 -4.84
N ILE A 18 11.03 2.52 -4.99
CA ILE A 18 10.95 1.32 -4.15
C ILE A 18 11.99 1.48 -3.03
N PRO A 19 11.60 1.87 -1.81
CA PRO A 19 12.53 2.13 -0.73
C PRO A 19 13.09 0.82 -0.16
N PHE A 20 14.32 0.88 0.32
CA PHE A 20 14.96 -0.23 1.01
C PHE A 20 15.91 0.25 2.11
N SER A 21 16.13 -0.63 3.07
CA SER A 21 17.14 -0.49 4.12
C SER A 21 17.93 -1.79 4.17
N VAL A 22 19.25 -1.69 4.13
CA VAL A 22 20.15 -2.84 4.14
C VAL A 22 21.18 -2.64 5.22
N ASP A 23 21.35 -3.64 6.08
CA ASP A 23 22.38 -3.65 7.12
C ASP A 23 23.48 -4.64 6.74
N GLY A 24 24.72 -4.29 7.04
CA GLY A 24 25.85 -5.21 6.91
C GLY A 24 27.22 -4.56 7.10
N ASN A 25 28.12 -5.30 7.74
CA ASN A 25 29.52 -4.92 7.92
C ASN A 25 30.43 -6.12 7.61
N PRO A 26 31.28 -6.08 6.56
CA PRO A 26 31.49 -4.99 5.60
C PRO A 26 30.24 -4.63 4.79
N MET A 27 30.21 -3.39 4.28
CA MET A 27 29.10 -2.85 3.48
C MET A 27 28.73 -3.82 2.34
N PRO A 28 27.47 -4.26 2.25
CA PRO A 28 27.06 -5.21 1.23
C PRO A 28 26.92 -4.56 -0.15
N SER A 29 27.24 -5.35 -1.18
CA SER A 29 26.88 -5.02 -2.56
C SER A 29 25.39 -5.23 -2.79
N ILE A 30 24.77 -4.32 -3.55
CA ILE A 30 23.34 -4.34 -3.90
C ILE A 30 23.18 -4.70 -5.38
N ARG A 31 22.23 -5.59 -5.68
CA ARG A 31 21.78 -5.93 -7.05
C ARG A 31 20.28 -6.13 -7.06
N TRP A 32 19.67 -5.98 -8.23
CA TRP A 32 18.25 -6.17 -8.42
C TRP A 32 17.95 -7.25 -9.44
N LEU A 33 16.85 -7.97 -9.21
CA LEU A 33 16.18 -8.77 -10.22
C LEU A 33 14.80 -8.17 -10.53
N PHE A 34 14.39 -8.26 -11.78
CA PHE A 34 13.03 -7.99 -12.24
C PHE A 34 12.46 -9.26 -12.84
N ASN A 35 11.38 -9.77 -12.26
CA ASN A 35 10.75 -11.05 -12.63
C ASN A 35 11.77 -12.22 -12.70
N GLY A 36 12.73 -12.24 -11.78
CA GLY A 36 13.76 -13.28 -11.68
C GLY A 36 14.99 -13.08 -12.60
N ALA A 37 14.94 -12.16 -13.56
CA ALA A 37 16.08 -11.81 -14.40
C ALA A 37 16.87 -10.63 -13.83
N ALA A 38 18.17 -10.54 -14.09
CA ALA A 38 18.99 -9.42 -13.64
C ALA A 38 18.44 -8.09 -14.19
N LEU A 39 18.15 -7.14 -13.30
CA LEU A 39 17.68 -5.82 -13.69
C LEU A 39 18.86 -4.95 -14.11
N ALA A 40 18.88 -4.54 -15.37
CA ALA A 40 19.87 -3.60 -15.89
C ALA A 40 19.52 -2.18 -15.46
N GLU A 41 20.38 -1.57 -14.64
CA GLU A 41 20.25 -0.17 -14.26
C GLU A 41 20.73 0.77 -15.37
N GLY A 42 20.17 1.96 -15.43
CA GLY A 42 20.47 2.96 -16.44
C GLY A 42 19.88 4.33 -16.10
N ARG A 43 19.52 5.12 -17.13
CA ARG A 43 18.99 6.47 -16.92
C ARG A 43 17.59 6.49 -16.28
N TYR A 44 16.76 5.49 -16.58
CA TYR A 44 15.34 5.45 -16.19
C TYR A 44 15.10 4.66 -14.91
N ILE A 45 15.89 3.61 -14.67
CA ILE A 45 15.81 2.78 -13.48
C ILE A 45 17.19 2.74 -12.87
N ARG A 46 17.34 3.23 -11.64
CA ARG A 46 18.64 3.26 -10.95
C ARG A 46 18.48 3.18 -9.45
N THR A 47 19.46 2.56 -8.80
CA THR A 47 19.59 2.58 -7.35
C THR A 47 20.15 3.93 -6.91
N HIS A 48 19.46 4.60 -6.01
CA HIS A 48 19.89 5.85 -5.39
C HIS A 48 20.00 5.65 -3.88
N ILE A 49 21.20 5.84 -3.35
CA ILE A 49 21.43 5.81 -1.90
C ILE A 49 21.07 7.18 -1.35
N VAL A 50 20.14 7.23 -0.40
CA VAL A 50 19.57 8.48 0.13
C VAL A 50 20.40 8.97 1.31
N GLU A 51 20.73 8.07 2.23
CA GLU A 51 21.42 8.41 3.48
C GLU A 51 22.51 7.40 3.79
N MET A 52 23.67 7.94 4.16
CA MET A 52 24.83 7.22 4.66
C MET A 52 25.23 7.89 5.96
N GLU A 53 24.76 7.35 7.08
CA GLU A 53 25.09 7.87 8.40
C GLU A 53 26.50 7.37 8.79
N HIS A 54 27.38 8.30 9.20
CA HIS A 54 28.83 8.04 9.32
C HIS A 54 29.24 7.00 10.37
N ASN A 55 28.31 6.49 11.18
CA ASN A 55 28.54 5.42 12.17
C ASN A 55 27.48 4.30 12.12
N SER A 56 26.68 4.26 11.05
CA SER A 56 25.66 3.23 10.87
C SER A 56 26.13 2.20 9.86
N THR A 57 25.85 0.92 10.15
CA THR A 57 25.99 -0.17 9.18
C THR A 57 24.76 -0.29 8.28
N VAL A 58 23.71 0.50 8.57
CA VAL A 58 22.48 0.55 7.81
C VAL A 58 22.60 1.59 6.69
N LEU A 59 22.34 1.13 5.47
CA LEU A 59 22.27 1.93 4.27
C LEU A 59 20.81 2.05 3.82
N HIS A 60 20.36 3.28 3.64
CA HIS A 60 19.02 3.59 3.16
C HIS A 60 19.07 4.03 1.71
N GLY A 61 18.21 3.45 0.88
CA GLY A 61 18.20 3.74 -0.54
C GLY A 61 16.85 3.49 -1.17
N CYS A 62 16.84 3.70 -2.48
CA CYS A 62 15.66 3.53 -3.29
C CYS A 62 16.01 3.07 -4.69
N LEU A 63 15.28 2.10 -5.23
CA LEU A 63 15.25 1.89 -6.67
C LEU A 63 14.32 2.94 -7.28
N GLN A 64 14.91 3.94 -7.93
CA GLN A 64 14.20 5.02 -8.59
C GLN A 64 13.78 4.58 -9.99
N LEU A 65 12.51 4.80 -10.33
CA LEU A 65 11.98 4.61 -11.68
C LEU A 65 11.42 5.93 -12.19
N ASN A 66 11.96 6.44 -13.29
CA ASN A 66 11.50 7.67 -13.94
C ASN A 66 10.49 7.33 -15.03
N ARG A 67 9.26 7.81 -14.87
CA ARG A 67 8.14 7.60 -15.80
C ARG A 67 7.90 6.11 -16.13
N PRO A 68 7.78 5.21 -15.13
CA PRO A 68 7.45 3.81 -15.40
C PRO A 68 6.06 3.68 -16.01
N THR A 69 5.86 2.62 -16.79
CA THR A 69 4.55 2.26 -17.37
C THR A 69 4.17 0.83 -16.96
N HIS A 70 3.06 0.31 -17.48
CA HIS A 70 2.59 -1.05 -17.17
C HIS A 70 3.63 -2.13 -17.51
N VAL A 71 4.55 -1.89 -18.45
CA VAL A 71 5.63 -2.84 -18.79
C VAL A 71 6.67 -2.99 -17.68
N ASN A 72 6.72 -2.02 -16.75
CA ASN A 72 7.57 -2.08 -15.57
C ASN A 72 6.87 -2.76 -14.40
N ASN A 73 5.60 -3.16 -14.52
CA ASN A 73 4.92 -3.92 -13.48
C ASN A 73 5.54 -5.31 -13.35
N GLY A 74 5.76 -5.76 -12.12
CA GLY A 74 6.34 -7.08 -11.87
C GLY A 74 6.94 -7.20 -10.48
N ASN A 75 7.62 -8.32 -10.26
CA ASN A 75 8.26 -8.62 -9.00
C ASN A 75 9.71 -8.11 -8.99
N TYR A 76 10.03 -7.20 -8.09
CA TYR A 76 11.36 -6.63 -7.90
C TYR A 76 12.02 -7.30 -6.71
N THR A 77 13.15 -7.98 -6.94
CA THR A 77 13.92 -8.65 -5.88
C THR A 77 15.20 -7.90 -5.62
N LEU A 78 15.37 -7.39 -4.40
CA LEU A 78 16.63 -6.86 -3.89
C LEU A 78 17.52 -8.03 -3.44
N LEU A 79 18.74 -8.07 -3.96
CA LEU A 79 19.79 -9.02 -3.58
C LEU A 79 20.94 -8.26 -2.92
N VAL A 80 21.33 -8.69 -1.72
CA VAL A 80 22.45 -8.09 -0.99
C VAL A 80 23.48 -9.14 -0.63
N ARG A 81 24.76 -8.81 -0.76
CA ARG A 81 25.86 -9.75 -0.50
C ARG A 81 27.10 -9.05 0.04
N ASN A 82 27.71 -9.63 1.08
CA ASN A 82 29.04 -9.31 1.58
C ASN A 82 29.84 -10.61 1.82
N PRO A 83 31.09 -10.55 2.33
CA PRO A 83 31.87 -11.77 2.61
C PRO A 83 31.28 -12.70 3.67
N LEU A 84 30.40 -12.18 4.54
CA LEU A 84 29.80 -12.95 5.64
C LEU A 84 28.51 -13.66 5.22
N GLY A 85 27.88 -13.24 4.12
CA GLY A 85 26.68 -13.89 3.61
C GLY A 85 25.92 -13.09 2.54
N SER A 86 24.68 -13.52 2.32
CA SER A 86 23.75 -12.89 1.39
C SER A 86 22.32 -12.93 1.90
N ALA A 87 21.52 -11.95 1.53
CA ALA A 87 20.09 -11.92 1.78
C ALA A 87 19.33 -11.43 0.54
N SER A 88 18.04 -11.76 0.47
CA SER A 88 17.17 -11.31 -0.61
C SER A 88 15.75 -11.05 -0.12
N ARG A 89 15.09 -10.05 -0.69
CA ARG A 89 13.68 -9.76 -0.45
C ARG A 89 13.03 -9.23 -1.73
N ASN A 90 11.77 -9.56 -1.94
CA ASN A 90 11.03 -9.11 -3.12
C ASN A 90 9.78 -8.30 -2.77
N VAL A 91 9.30 -7.53 -3.75
CA VAL A 91 8.10 -6.70 -3.66
C VAL A 91 7.47 -6.56 -5.04
N GLN A 92 6.14 -6.53 -5.09
CA GLN A 92 5.40 -6.27 -6.32
C GLN A 92 5.39 -4.78 -6.64
N GLY A 93 5.92 -4.40 -7.81
CA GLY A 93 5.77 -3.07 -8.38
C GLY A 93 4.58 -3.02 -9.33
N VAL A 94 3.65 -2.09 -9.10
CA VAL A 94 2.52 -1.80 -9.99
C VAL A 94 2.46 -0.28 -10.17
N PHE A 95 2.73 0.18 -11.38
CA PHE A 95 2.93 1.60 -11.69
C PHE A 95 1.80 2.19 -12.52
N MET A 96 1.32 1.45 -13.51
CA MET A 96 0.17 1.82 -14.35
C MET A 96 -0.64 0.58 -14.69
N GLU A 97 -1.96 0.75 -14.84
CA GLU A 97 -2.82 -0.28 -15.41
C GLU A 97 -2.43 -0.56 -16.86
N ASN A 98 -2.60 -1.80 -17.32
CA ASN A 98 -2.37 -2.15 -18.71
C ASN A 98 -3.58 -1.70 -19.54
N PRO A 99 -3.45 -0.71 -20.43
CA PRO A 99 -4.58 -0.23 -21.23
C PRO A 99 -5.11 -1.27 -22.23
N PHE A 100 -4.40 -2.39 -22.43
CA PHE A 100 -4.78 -3.47 -23.34
C PHE A 100 -5.16 -4.77 -22.62
N SER A 101 -5.30 -4.79 -21.29
CA SER A 101 -5.88 -5.95 -20.61
C SER A 101 -7.38 -5.98 -20.89
N PHE A 102 -7.76 -6.63 -21.99
CA PHE A 102 -9.17 -6.86 -22.29
C PHE A 102 -9.72 -7.82 -21.23
N ASN A 103 -10.55 -7.29 -20.33
CA ASN A 103 -11.34 -8.09 -19.42
C ASN A 103 -12.66 -8.43 -20.13
N PRO A 104 -12.88 -9.69 -20.58
CA PRO A 104 -14.12 -10.07 -21.27
C PRO A 104 -15.37 -9.95 -20.37
N GLU A 105 -15.17 -9.83 -19.05
CA GLU A 105 -16.24 -9.66 -18.06
C GLU A 105 -16.52 -8.18 -17.75
N GLU A 106 -15.74 -7.24 -18.29
CA GLU A 106 -16.05 -5.81 -18.19
C GLU A 106 -17.13 -5.42 -19.20
N PRO A 107 -18.25 -4.82 -18.76
CA PRO A 107 -19.28 -4.35 -19.67
C PRO A 107 -18.70 -3.32 -20.63
N ILE A 108 -18.83 -3.56 -21.94
CA ILE A 108 -18.40 -2.63 -22.99
C ILE A 108 -19.11 -1.28 -22.77
N PRO A 109 -18.39 -0.19 -22.43
CA PRO A 109 -19.01 1.12 -22.29
C PRO A 109 -19.30 1.65 -23.70
N GLY A 110 -20.52 1.44 -24.20
CA GLY A 110 -20.95 2.08 -25.45
C GLY A 110 -21.90 1.32 -26.35
N ARG A 111 -22.26 0.06 -26.06
CA ARG A 111 -23.34 -0.64 -26.81
C ARG A 111 -24.73 -0.28 -26.28
N PHE A 112 -25.07 1.01 -26.32
CA PHE A 112 -26.47 1.45 -26.39
C PHE A 112 -26.77 1.86 -27.85
N LEU A 113 -26.57 0.94 -28.79
CA LEU A 113 -27.21 1.08 -30.09
C LEU A 113 -28.69 0.73 -29.90
N ARG A 114 -29.44 1.77 -29.54
CA ARG A 114 -30.80 2.07 -29.97
C ARG A 114 -31.47 0.97 -30.82
N ASP A 115 -32.03 -0.04 -30.15
CA ASP A 115 -33.08 -0.88 -30.75
C ASP A 115 -34.43 -0.21 -30.47
N PRO A 116 -35.22 0.18 -31.49
CA PRO A 116 -36.49 0.89 -31.30
C PRO A 116 -37.70 -0.06 -31.11
N LEU A 117 -37.51 -1.28 -30.60
CA LEU A 117 -38.58 -2.28 -30.52
C LEU A 117 -38.68 -2.82 -29.10
N LEU A 118 -39.87 -2.64 -28.50
CA LEU A 118 -40.32 -2.97 -27.14
C LEU A 118 -40.21 -1.86 -26.08
N GLY A 119 -41.31 -1.13 -25.87
CA GLY A 119 -41.76 -0.80 -24.51
C GLY A 119 -42.69 -1.89 -23.97
N PRO A 120 -43.32 -1.75 -22.79
CA PRO A 120 -43.05 -0.85 -21.67
C PRO A 120 -42.90 -1.63 -20.32
N GLY A 121 -42.30 -0.99 -19.31
CA GLY A 121 -42.51 -1.37 -17.90
C GLY A 121 -41.30 -2.02 -17.21
N GLY A 122 -40.81 -1.35 -16.17
CA GLY A 122 -39.76 -1.89 -15.30
C GLY A 122 -38.99 -0.81 -14.57
N THR A 123 -39.67 -0.01 -13.76
CA THR A 123 -39.04 0.90 -12.80
C THR A 123 -38.28 0.08 -11.77
N HIS A 124 -36.94 0.11 -11.72
CA HIS A 124 -36.22 -0.14 -10.47
C HIS A 124 -34.91 0.67 -10.39
N PRO A 125 -34.67 1.33 -9.24
CA PRO A 125 -33.69 2.41 -9.12
C PRO A 125 -32.28 1.90 -8.79
N GLY A 126 -31.29 2.66 -9.22
CA GLY A 126 -29.86 2.36 -9.12
C GLY A 126 -29.39 1.95 -7.73
N HIS A 127 -28.67 0.82 -7.68
CA HIS A 127 -27.88 0.42 -6.53
C HIS A 127 -26.57 1.20 -6.51
N ARG A 128 -26.53 2.24 -5.67
CA ARG A 128 -25.27 2.82 -5.19
C ARG A 128 -24.58 1.78 -4.28
N PRO A 129 -23.26 1.58 -4.37
CA PRO A 129 -22.56 0.67 -3.49
C PRO A 129 -22.63 1.19 -2.04
N ARG A 130 -23.29 0.41 -1.18
CA ARG A 130 -23.34 0.65 0.28
C ARG A 130 -21.93 0.52 0.85
N ARG A 131 -21.46 1.60 1.47
CA ARG A 131 -20.20 1.69 2.20
C ARG A 131 -20.16 0.65 3.34
N PRO A 132 -18.99 0.04 3.67
CA PRO A 132 -18.83 -0.97 4.72
C PRO A 132 -18.95 -0.45 6.16
N GLN A 133 -19.50 0.75 6.37
CA GLN A 133 -19.58 1.39 7.68
C GLN A 133 -20.62 0.72 8.61
N VAL A 134 -21.63 0.07 8.03
CA VAL A 134 -22.71 -0.60 8.78
C VAL A 134 -22.20 -1.85 9.50
N SER A 135 -21.25 -2.59 8.91
CA SER A 135 -20.73 -3.83 9.51
C SER A 135 -19.87 -3.58 10.76
N VAL A 136 -19.11 -2.47 10.78
CA VAL A 136 -18.26 -2.11 11.92
C VAL A 136 -19.11 -1.64 13.11
N ALA A 137 -20.16 -0.86 12.84
CA ALA A 137 -21.05 -0.37 13.89
C ALA A 137 -21.79 -1.51 14.63
N VAL A 138 -22.27 -2.52 13.89
CA VAL A 138 -22.94 -3.69 14.48
C VAL A 138 -21.96 -4.50 15.33
N ALA A 139 -20.73 -4.71 14.87
CA ALA A 139 -19.70 -5.42 15.64
C ALA A 139 -19.35 -4.70 16.95
N LEU A 140 -19.20 -3.36 16.91
CA LEU A 140 -18.95 -2.55 18.10
C LEU A 140 -20.11 -2.59 19.09
N ALA A 141 -21.35 -2.52 18.60
CA ALA A 141 -22.54 -2.57 19.45
C ALA A 141 -22.65 -3.91 20.20
N MET A 142 -22.45 -5.04 19.49
CA MET A 142 -22.47 -6.36 20.10
C MET A 142 -21.37 -6.52 21.16
N PHE A 143 -20.15 -6.03 20.87
CA PHE A 143 -19.04 -6.07 21.81
C PHE A 143 -19.32 -5.24 23.08
N ALA A 144 -19.86 -4.02 22.93
CA ALA A 144 -20.22 -3.18 24.06
C ALA A 144 -21.31 -3.82 24.93
N CYS A 145 -22.34 -4.43 24.32
CA CYS A 145 -23.38 -5.15 25.05
C CYS A 145 -22.83 -6.33 25.85
N LEU A 146 -21.89 -7.10 25.29
CA LEU A 146 -21.24 -8.20 26.00
C LEU A 146 -20.43 -7.69 27.20
N LEU A 147 -19.64 -6.62 27.03
CA LEU A 147 -18.87 -6.05 28.14
C LEU A 147 -19.77 -5.53 29.28
N LEU A 148 -20.86 -4.83 28.94
CA LEU A 148 -21.80 -4.32 29.94
C LEU A 148 -22.51 -5.44 30.70
N SER A 149 -22.92 -6.52 30.00
CA SER A 149 -23.56 -7.66 30.66
C SER A 149 -22.61 -8.39 31.62
N VAL A 150 -21.34 -8.59 31.22
CA VAL A 150 -20.31 -9.17 32.09
C VAL A 150 -20.07 -8.27 33.31
N MET A 151 -19.95 -6.95 33.13
CA MET A 151 -19.80 -6.01 34.25
C MET A 151 -20.97 -6.05 35.22
N LEU A 152 -22.21 -6.08 34.71
CA LEU A 152 -23.42 -6.23 35.54
C LEU A 152 -23.44 -7.55 36.31
N LEU A 153 -23.01 -8.65 35.69
CA LEU A 153 -22.88 -9.94 36.37
C LEU A 153 -21.82 -9.90 37.47
N VAL A 154 -20.67 -9.26 37.21
CA VAL A 154 -19.61 -9.06 38.21
C VAL A 154 -20.12 -8.18 39.34
N LEU A 155 -20.83 -7.08 39.07
CA LEU A 155 -21.40 -6.21 40.09
C LEU A 155 -22.48 -6.92 40.91
N ASN A 156 -23.34 -7.73 40.30
CA ASN A 156 -24.33 -8.53 41.04
C ASN A 156 -23.69 -9.65 41.86
N LYS A 157 -22.56 -10.21 41.41
CA LYS A 157 -21.86 -11.32 42.07
C LYS A 157 -20.86 -10.83 43.13
N CYS A 158 -20.27 -9.64 42.97
CA CYS A 158 -19.32 -9.00 43.90
C CYS A 158 -19.98 -7.98 44.84
N GLY A 159 -21.08 -7.34 44.44
CA GLY A 159 -21.86 -6.42 45.29
C GLY A 159 -22.59 -7.11 46.44
N ARG A 160 -22.84 -8.42 46.32
CA ARG A 160 -23.32 -9.27 47.43
C ARG A 160 -22.22 -9.68 48.43
N ARG A 161 -20.96 -9.27 48.23
CA ARG A 161 -19.85 -9.47 49.17
C ARG A 161 -19.06 -8.20 49.47
N SER A 162 -19.71 -7.03 49.48
CA SER A 162 -19.12 -5.84 50.10
C SER A 162 -19.41 -5.84 51.61
N LYS A 163 -18.50 -6.43 52.39
CA LYS A 163 -18.39 -6.20 53.83
C LYS A 163 -17.05 -5.50 54.07
N PHE A 164 -17.02 -4.20 53.83
CA PHE A 164 -15.98 -3.33 54.39
C PHE A 164 -16.65 -2.40 55.38
N GLY A 165 -16.46 -2.72 56.66
CA GLY A 165 -16.74 -1.81 57.76
C GLY A 165 -15.86 -0.58 57.61
N ILE A 166 -16.49 0.58 57.67
CA ILE A 166 -15.81 1.86 57.86
C ILE A 166 -15.86 2.13 59.37
N SER A 167 -14.68 2.21 60.00
CA SER A 167 -14.53 2.63 61.38
C SER A 167 -13.63 3.85 61.43
N ARG A 168 -14.22 5.03 61.40
CA ARG A 168 -14.04 6.12 62.37
C ARG A 168 -14.89 7.32 61.96
#